data_AF-A0AAX4PN30-F1
#
_entry.id   AF-A0AAX4PN30-F1
#
_cell.length_a   1.000
_cell.length_b   1.000
_cell.length_c   1.000
_cell.angle_alpha   90.00
_cell.angle_beta   90.00
_cell.angle_gamma   90.00
#
_symmetry.space_group_name_H-M   'P 1'
#
loop_
_entity.id
_entity.type
_entity.pdbx_description
1 polymer ?
#
loop_
_entity_poly.entity_id
_entity_poly.type
_entity_poly.pdbx_seq_one_letter_code
_entity_poly.pdbx_strand_id
1 'polypeptide(L)'
;MRRHSLWFLALLALVLVAVGRLARPVAAAPTTTVGDDLRDVVDDEADEDWLSWGGELEEQNEVDEASPQMVFVQLKPKEEREEEDSQKLAHKFRSWLRLGGFEETVFPVSDERLFVSIRYNRDMAEYMKLFLTHEDVRYFAVNRVTFVWDEDEEKAVVSGHLNEDPFTMTPPAQDETTKKKKKKKKKKAKGKSEL
;
A
#
# COMPACT_ATOMS: atom_id res chain seq x y z
N MET A 1 38.60 48.06 43.49
CA MET A 1 37.60 47.03 43.11
C MET A 1 36.16 47.53 42.90
N ARG A 2 35.71 48.68 43.45
CA ARG A 2 34.31 49.14 43.32
C ARG A 2 33.88 49.74 41.96
N ARG A 3 34.82 50.14 41.09
CA ARG A 3 34.50 50.82 39.80
C ARG A 3 33.98 49.87 38.72
N HIS A 4 34.38 48.59 38.74
CA HIS A 4 33.91 47.61 37.75
C HIS A 4 32.46 47.17 38.03
N SER A 5 32.03 47.18 39.29
CA SER A 5 30.66 46.78 39.68
C SER A 5 29.58 47.72 39.13
N LEU A 6 29.85 49.04 39.07
CA LEU A 6 28.91 50.01 38.49
C LEU A 6 28.77 49.85 36.97
N TRP A 7 29.84 49.46 36.28
CA TRP A 7 29.80 49.19 34.84
C TRP A 7 28.98 47.94 34.51
N PHE A 8 29.11 46.87 35.30
CA PHE A 8 28.30 45.66 35.12
C PHE A 8 26.81 45.92 35.33
N LEU A 9 26.43 46.72 36.33
CA LEU A 9 25.03 47.07 36.58
C LEU A 9 24.44 47.92 35.44
N ALA A 10 25.21 48.87 34.90
CA ALA A 10 24.78 49.68 33.76
C ALA A 10 24.59 48.83 32.49
N LEU A 11 25.50 47.87 32.23
CA LEU A 11 25.38 46.94 31.11
C LEU A 11 24.15 46.02 31.26
N LEU A 12 23.91 45.50 32.47
CA LEU A 12 22.73 44.67 32.74
C LEU A 12 21.43 45.44 32.54
N ALA A 13 21.36 46.69 33.00
CA ALA A 13 20.18 47.54 32.80
C ALA A 13 19.93 47.84 31.31
N LEU A 14 20.98 48.05 30.52
CA LEU A 14 20.87 48.29 29.09
C LEU A 14 20.39 47.04 28.34
N VAL A 15 20.85 45.85 28.73
CA VAL A 15 20.37 44.58 28.17
C VAL A 15 18.89 44.35 28.51
N LEU A 16 18.46 44.62 29.74
CA LEU A 16 17.05 44.48 30.13
C LEU A 16 16.13 45.42 29.34
N VAL A 17 16.55 46.67 29.09
CA VAL A 17 15.78 47.60 28.24
C VAL A 17 15.73 47.14 26.79
N ALA A 18 16.83 46.58 26.26
CA ALA A 18 16.87 46.06 24.89
C ALA A 18 15.94 44.84 24.71
N VAL A 19 15.95 43.91 25.67
CA VAL A 19 15.05 42.73 25.64
C VAL A 19 13.59 43.15 25.82
N GLY A 20 13.31 44.11 26.70
CA GLY A 20 11.96 44.64 26.91
C GLY A 20 11.34 45.30 25.67
N ARG A 21 12.15 45.84 24.75
CA ARG A 21 11.65 46.43 23.48
C ARG A 21 11.42 45.42 22.36
N LEU A 22 11.94 44.20 22.48
CA LEU A 22 11.72 43.11 21.51
C LEU A 22 10.44 42.32 21.83
N ALA A 23 9.90 42.42 23.04
CA ALA A 23 8.61 41.85 23.41
C ALA A 23 7.46 42.76 22.94
N ARG A 24 7.13 42.71 21.64
CA ARG A 24 5.84 43.22 21.16
C ARG A 24 4.74 42.32 21.70
N PRO A 25 3.71 42.83 22.40
CA PRO A 25 2.52 42.05 22.68
C PRO A 25 1.86 41.70 21.35
N VAL A 26 1.82 40.41 21.02
CA VAL A 26 1.00 39.90 19.92
C VAL A 26 -0.45 40.10 20.37
N ALA A 27 -1.11 41.12 19.83
CA ALA A 27 -2.55 41.28 20.00
C ALA A 27 -3.20 40.02 19.43
N ALA A 28 -3.84 39.23 20.28
CA ALA A 28 -4.59 38.07 19.87
C ALA A 28 -5.64 38.52 18.84
N ALA A 29 -5.56 37.95 17.64
CA ALA A 29 -6.55 38.20 16.60
C ALA A 29 -7.94 37.80 17.12
N PRO A 30 -9.01 38.53 16.75
CA PRO A 30 -10.37 38.17 17.15
C PRO A 30 -10.67 36.75 16.69
N THR A 31 -11.13 35.90 17.62
CA THR A 31 -11.59 34.54 17.31
C THR A 31 -12.79 34.63 16.39
N THR A 32 -12.56 34.41 15.10
CA THR A 32 -13.62 34.18 14.13
C THR A 32 -14.29 32.87 14.50
N THR A 33 -15.51 32.96 15.04
CA THR A 33 -16.38 31.80 15.25
C THR A 33 -16.79 31.29 13.89
N VAL A 34 -16.09 30.27 13.40
CA VAL A 34 -16.52 29.47 12.25
C VAL A 34 -17.86 28.85 12.64
N GLY A 35 -18.90 29.11 11.85
CA GLY A 35 -20.21 28.52 12.09
C GLY A 35 -20.10 27.00 12.04
N ASP A 36 -20.69 26.31 13.02
CA ASP A 36 -20.62 24.85 13.18
C ASP A 36 -21.33 24.06 12.04
N ASP A 37 -21.91 24.78 11.08
CA ASP A 37 -22.64 24.20 9.95
C ASP A 37 -21.76 24.16 8.69
N LEU A 38 -20.83 23.20 8.68
CA LEU A 38 -19.93 22.91 7.55
C LEU A 38 -20.64 22.13 6.42
N ARG A 39 -21.96 21.96 6.49
CA ARG A 39 -22.73 21.18 5.49
C ARG A 39 -22.96 21.91 4.18
N ASP A 40 -22.74 23.23 4.15
CA ASP A 40 -22.87 24.09 2.97
C ASP A 40 -21.54 24.29 2.22
N VAL A 41 -20.44 23.76 2.76
CA VAL A 41 -19.14 23.78 2.08
C VAL A 41 -19.10 22.60 1.11
N VAL A 42 -19.51 22.85 -0.12
CA VAL A 42 -19.22 21.97 -1.25
C VAL A 42 -17.82 22.31 -1.72
N ASP A 43 -16.89 21.36 -1.62
CA ASP A 43 -15.53 21.48 -2.13
C ASP A 43 -15.56 21.31 -3.66
N ASP A 44 -15.90 22.38 -4.38
CA ASP A 44 -15.97 22.45 -5.84
C ASP A 44 -14.65 22.92 -6.48
N GLU A 45 -13.68 23.33 -5.67
CA GLU A 45 -12.32 23.74 -6.05
C GLU A 45 -11.33 22.58 -5.81
N ALA A 46 -11.56 21.44 -6.46
CA ALA A 46 -10.48 20.49 -6.68
C ALA A 46 -9.50 21.14 -7.67
N ASP A 47 -8.58 21.96 -7.15
CA ASP A 47 -7.65 22.76 -7.95
C ASP A 47 -6.93 21.87 -8.97
N GLU A 48 -6.87 22.34 -10.22
CA GLU A 48 -6.11 21.68 -11.29
C GLU A 48 -4.63 21.48 -10.88
N ASP A 49 -4.11 22.38 -10.05
CA ASP A 49 -2.78 22.28 -9.43
C ASP A 49 -2.65 21.05 -8.52
N TRP A 50 -3.67 20.71 -7.73
CA TRP A 50 -3.68 19.51 -6.88
C TRP A 50 -3.73 18.22 -7.72
N LEU A 51 -4.57 18.21 -8.77
CA LEU A 51 -4.64 17.10 -9.71
C LEU A 51 -3.31 16.89 -10.44
N SER A 52 -2.63 17.98 -10.81
CA SER A 52 -1.33 17.95 -11.49
C SER A 52 -0.22 17.38 -10.61
N TRP A 53 -0.26 17.67 -9.30
CA TRP A 53 0.69 17.13 -8.34
C TRP A 53 0.58 15.60 -8.21
N GLY A 54 -0.64 15.06 -8.31
CA GLY A 54 -0.88 13.62 -8.36
C GLY A 54 -0.36 12.95 -9.64
N GLY A 55 -0.47 13.63 -10.78
CA GLY A 55 0.03 13.13 -12.08
C GLY A 55 1.55 13.05 -12.15
N GLU A 56 2.27 14.06 -11.62
CA GLU A 56 3.74 14.04 -11.57
C GLU A 56 4.28 12.93 -10.66
N LEU A 57 3.58 12.62 -9.57
CA LEU A 57 3.90 11.47 -8.72
C LEU A 57 3.64 10.15 -9.43
N GLU A 58 2.60 10.04 -10.25
CA GLU A 58 2.31 8.81 -11.00
C GLU A 58 3.36 8.57 -12.10
N GLU A 59 3.82 9.64 -12.76
CA GLU A 59 4.91 9.59 -13.74
C GLU A 59 6.27 9.29 -13.08
N GLN A 60 6.58 9.84 -11.91
CA GLN A 60 7.77 9.46 -11.13
C GLN A 60 7.69 8.04 -10.54
N ASN A 61 6.49 7.50 -10.37
CA ASN A 61 6.27 6.12 -9.93
C ASN A 61 6.16 5.14 -11.10
N GLU A 62 6.44 5.55 -12.34
CA GLU A 62 6.68 4.58 -13.40
C GLU A 62 7.79 3.64 -12.94
N VAL A 63 7.44 2.36 -12.89
CA VAL A 63 8.29 1.34 -12.31
C VAL A 63 9.45 1.08 -13.28
N ASP A 64 10.55 1.79 -13.06
CA ASP A 64 11.80 1.52 -13.76
C ASP A 64 12.17 0.05 -13.63
N GLU A 65 12.67 -0.56 -14.71
CA GLU A 65 13.10 -1.97 -14.71
C GLU A 65 14.18 -2.26 -13.65
N ALA A 66 14.95 -1.22 -13.28
CA ALA A 66 16.01 -1.27 -12.29
C ALA A 66 15.53 -0.98 -10.84
N SER A 67 14.26 -0.62 -10.66
CA SER A 67 13.73 -0.31 -9.33
C SER A 67 13.50 -1.59 -8.53
N PRO A 68 13.89 -1.61 -7.24
CA PRO A 68 13.56 -2.73 -6.37
C PRO A 68 12.05 -2.76 -6.13
N GLN A 69 11.46 -3.96 -6.21
CA GLN A 69 10.04 -4.18 -6.00
C GLN A 69 9.82 -5.03 -4.75
N MET A 70 8.78 -4.65 -4.01
CA MET A 70 8.31 -5.39 -2.84
C MET A 70 7.07 -6.18 -3.20
N VAL A 71 7.14 -7.49 -2.99
CA VAL A 71 6.08 -8.41 -3.40
C VAL A 71 5.63 -9.24 -2.21
N PHE A 72 4.32 -9.46 -2.13
CA PHE A 72 3.74 -10.41 -1.20
C PHE A 72 3.20 -11.63 -1.94
N VAL A 73 3.54 -12.82 -1.45
CA VAL A 73 3.02 -14.09 -1.93
C VAL A 73 2.07 -14.63 -0.88
N GLN A 74 0.79 -14.76 -1.23
CA GLN A 74 -0.18 -15.39 -0.35
C GLN A 74 -0.24 -16.88 -0.63
N LEU A 75 -0.08 -17.66 0.41
CA LEU A 75 -0.19 -19.11 0.39
C LEU A 75 -1.65 -19.53 0.54
N LYS A 76 -1.98 -20.74 0.08
CA LYS A 76 -3.29 -21.35 0.32
C LYS A 76 -3.46 -21.65 1.81
N PRO A 77 -4.61 -21.35 2.44
CA PRO A 77 -4.85 -21.71 3.82
C PRO A 77 -4.81 -23.23 3.95
N LYS A 78 -4.08 -23.74 4.95
CA LYS A 78 -3.97 -25.18 5.25
C LYS A 78 -4.30 -25.37 6.73
N GLU A 79 -5.11 -26.40 7.02
CA GLU A 79 -5.82 -26.59 8.29
C GLU A 79 -4.89 -26.69 9.52
N GLU A 80 -3.62 -27.06 9.33
CA GLU A 80 -2.57 -27.09 10.35
C GLU A 80 -1.23 -26.58 9.78
N ARG A 81 -1.20 -25.36 9.23
CA ARG A 81 0.10 -24.76 8.87
C ARG A 81 0.72 -24.10 10.10
N GLU A 82 1.80 -24.68 10.58
CA GLU A 82 2.63 -24.06 11.61
C GLU A 82 3.59 -23.02 11.00
N GLU A 83 4.04 -22.08 11.83
CA GLU A 83 5.01 -21.04 11.44
C GLU A 83 6.27 -21.68 10.82
N GLU A 84 6.72 -22.82 11.35
CA GLU A 84 7.88 -23.57 10.84
C GLU A 84 7.73 -23.96 9.36
N ASP A 85 6.51 -24.27 8.92
CA ASP A 85 6.28 -24.67 7.53
C ASP A 85 6.38 -23.47 6.58
N SER A 86 5.95 -22.29 7.02
CA SER A 86 6.17 -21.04 6.28
C SER A 86 7.67 -20.75 6.14
N GLN A 87 8.47 -21.02 7.18
CA GLN A 87 9.92 -20.87 7.15
C GLN A 87 10.60 -21.88 6.22
N LYS A 88 10.17 -23.16 6.25
CA LYS A 88 10.65 -24.21 5.33
C LYS A 88 10.33 -23.85 3.88
N LEU A 89 9.11 -23.36 3.61
CA LEU A 89 8.72 -22.88 2.28
C LEU A 89 9.55 -21.68 1.85
N ALA A 90 9.74 -20.69 2.72
CA ALA A 90 10.58 -19.54 2.42
C ALA A 90 12.02 -19.96 2.08
N HIS A 91 12.59 -20.91 2.83
CA HIS A 91 13.91 -21.46 2.54
C HIS A 91 13.94 -22.21 1.19
N LYS A 92 12.92 -23.02 0.90
CA LYS A 92 12.77 -23.73 -0.38
C LYS A 92 12.73 -22.76 -1.56
N PHE A 93 11.92 -21.70 -1.47
CA PHE A 93 11.86 -20.66 -2.49
C PHE A 93 13.19 -19.92 -2.65
N ARG A 94 13.87 -19.56 -1.55
CA ARG A 94 15.23 -18.98 -1.62
C ARG A 94 16.20 -19.89 -2.36
N SER A 95 16.17 -21.19 -2.09
CA SER A 95 17.03 -22.16 -2.77
C SER A 95 16.71 -22.23 -4.27
N TRP A 96 15.44 -22.23 -4.67
CA TRP A 96 15.04 -22.22 -6.08
C TRP A 96 15.43 -20.94 -6.81
N LEU A 97 15.24 -19.79 -6.17
CA LEU A 97 15.66 -18.50 -6.73
C LEU A 97 17.17 -18.47 -6.96
N ARG A 98 17.95 -18.94 -6.00
CA ARG A 98 19.42 -19.05 -6.16
C ARG A 98 19.82 -20.01 -7.28
N LEU A 99 19.11 -21.13 -7.46
CA LEU A 99 19.34 -22.04 -8.57
C LEU A 99 19.01 -21.40 -9.93
N GLY A 100 18.04 -20.51 -9.97
CA GLY A 100 17.71 -19.68 -11.14
C GLY A 100 18.67 -18.51 -11.38
N GLY A 101 19.66 -18.29 -10.50
CA GLY A 101 20.60 -17.16 -10.60
C GLY A 101 20.07 -15.85 -9.99
N PHE A 102 18.95 -15.89 -9.28
CA PHE A 102 18.36 -14.73 -8.62
C PHE A 102 18.91 -14.57 -7.19
N GLU A 103 19.30 -13.34 -6.82
CA GLU A 103 19.86 -13.02 -5.50
C GLU A 103 18.81 -12.47 -4.51
N GLU A 104 17.58 -12.97 -4.61
CA GLU A 104 16.47 -12.41 -3.84
C GLU A 104 16.30 -13.00 -2.45
N THR A 105 15.65 -12.20 -1.60
CA THR A 105 15.38 -12.56 -0.21
C THR A 105 13.90 -12.77 0.01
N VAL A 106 13.54 -13.93 0.57
CA VAL A 106 12.15 -14.33 0.85
C VAL A 106 11.96 -14.43 2.36
N PHE A 107 11.14 -13.60 2.98
CA PHE A 107 10.88 -13.62 4.42
C PHE A 107 9.46 -14.14 4.70
N PRO A 108 9.27 -15.07 5.65
CA PRO A 108 7.94 -15.38 6.15
C PRO A 108 7.45 -14.20 7.00
N VAL A 109 6.26 -13.69 6.69
CA VAL A 109 5.61 -12.61 7.45
C VAL A 109 4.51 -13.17 8.35
N SER A 110 3.81 -14.20 7.88
CA SER A 110 2.75 -14.90 8.59
C SER A 110 2.62 -16.32 8.04
N ASP A 111 1.82 -17.16 8.69
CA ASP A 111 1.60 -18.56 8.28
C ASP A 111 1.11 -18.68 6.82
N GLU A 112 0.41 -17.66 6.33
CA GLU A 112 -0.14 -17.63 4.97
C GLU A 112 0.56 -16.64 4.04
N ARG A 113 1.60 -15.91 4.49
CA ARG A 113 2.16 -14.81 3.70
C ARG A 113 3.67 -14.79 3.73
N LEU A 114 4.25 -14.76 2.54
CA LEU A 114 5.67 -14.54 2.32
C LEU A 114 5.88 -13.15 1.73
N PHE A 115 6.95 -12.48 2.13
CA PHE A 115 7.45 -11.26 1.56
C PHE A 115 8.68 -11.56 0.72
N VAL A 116 8.75 -11.02 -0.48
CA VAL A 116 9.87 -11.18 -1.40
C VAL A 116 10.37 -9.79 -1.77
N SER A 117 11.64 -9.52 -1.47
CA SER A 117 12.33 -8.35 -1.98
C SER A 117 12.95 -8.74 -3.31
N ILE A 118 12.53 -8.09 -4.39
CA ILE A 118 13.07 -8.27 -5.74
C ILE A 118 13.93 -7.05 -6.09
N ARG A 119 15.17 -7.24 -6.54
CA ARG A 119 16.06 -6.12 -6.89
C ARG A 119 15.75 -5.50 -8.25
N TYR A 120 15.34 -6.31 -9.21
CA TYR A 120 15.12 -5.89 -10.60
C TYR A 120 13.75 -6.36 -11.10
N ASN A 121 12.97 -5.44 -11.66
CA ASN A 121 11.63 -5.74 -12.18
C ASN A 121 11.66 -6.46 -13.54
N ARG A 122 12.82 -6.48 -14.22
CA ARG A 122 13.00 -7.14 -15.52
C ARG A 122 12.52 -8.60 -15.53
N ASP A 123 12.76 -9.33 -14.44
CA ASP A 123 12.48 -10.77 -14.37
C ASP A 123 11.15 -11.06 -13.64
N MET A 124 10.29 -10.05 -13.44
CA MET A 124 9.01 -10.18 -12.72
C MET A 124 8.13 -11.31 -13.27
N ALA A 125 8.06 -11.46 -14.59
CA ALA A 125 7.29 -12.53 -15.23
C ALA A 125 7.78 -13.93 -14.83
N GLU A 126 9.10 -14.09 -14.62
CA GLU A 126 9.71 -15.36 -14.24
C GLU A 126 9.44 -15.67 -12.76
N TYR A 127 9.54 -14.67 -11.88
CA TYR A 127 9.12 -14.80 -10.48
C TYR A 127 7.63 -15.18 -10.40
N MET A 128 6.76 -14.46 -11.11
CA MET A 128 5.33 -14.74 -11.12
C MET A 128 5.06 -16.18 -11.55
N LYS A 129 5.66 -16.63 -12.66
CA LYS A 129 5.54 -18.00 -13.13
C LYS A 129 6.01 -19.00 -12.07
N LEU A 130 7.19 -18.81 -11.49
CA LEU A 130 7.76 -19.71 -10.50
C LEU A 130 6.86 -19.87 -9.27
N PHE A 131 6.41 -18.75 -8.70
CA PHE A 131 5.58 -18.77 -7.50
C PHE A 131 4.17 -19.28 -7.80
N LEU A 132 3.51 -18.76 -8.84
CA LEU A 132 2.13 -19.11 -9.16
C LEU A 132 1.95 -20.56 -9.66
N THR A 133 3.01 -21.18 -10.21
CA THR A 133 2.99 -22.61 -10.56
C THR A 133 3.06 -23.51 -9.31
N HIS A 134 3.50 -22.99 -8.17
CA HIS A 134 3.64 -23.80 -6.96
C HIS A 134 2.29 -24.10 -6.31
N GLU A 135 2.08 -25.36 -5.91
CA GLU A 135 0.79 -25.83 -5.37
C GLU A 135 0.34 -25.10 -4.10
N ASP A 136 1.28 -24.65 -3.26
CA ASP A 136 0.99 -23.93 -2.02
C ASP A 136 0.67 -22.45 -2.22
N VAL A 137 0.88 -21.88 -3.40
CA VAL A 137 0.67 -20.45 -3.66
C VAL A 137 -0.75 -20.21 -4.17
N ARG A 138 -1.41 -19.19 -3.61
CA ARG A 138 -2.78 -18.80 -3.97
C ARG A 138 -2.80 -17.61 -4.93
N TYR A 139 -2.07 -16.55 -4.60
CA TYR A 139 -1.93 -15.38 -5.45
C TYR A 139 -0.61 -14.66 -5.17
N PHE A 140 -0.19 -13.86 -6.14
CA PHE A 140 1.04 -13.07 -6.10
C PHE A 140 0.64 -11.60 -6.17
N ALA A 141 1.04 -10.81 -5.18
CA ALA A 141 0.64 -9.41 -5.05
C ALA A 141 1.85 -8.49 -5.25
N VAL A 142 1.77 -7.66 -6.29
CA VAL A 142 2.78 -6.63 -6.59
C VAL A 142 2.08 -5.28 -6.43
N ASN A 143 2.59 -4.44 -5.53
CA ASN A 143 1.99 -3.15 -5.21
C ASN A 143 0.51 -3.31 -4.79
N ARG A 144 -0.42 -2.82 -5.62
CA ARG A 144 -1.88 -2.91 -5.41
C ARG A 144 -2.56 -3.93 -6.32
N VAL A 145 -1.81 -4.72 -7.07
CA VAL A 145 -2.36 -5.65 -8.07
C VAL A 145 -2.12 -7.08 -7.60
N THR A 146 -3.18 -7.88 -7.59
CA THR A 146 -3.09 -9.31 -7.31
C THR A 146 -3.18 -10.11 -8.59
N PHE A 147 -2.31 -11.10 -8.72
CA PHE A 147 -2.21 -11.98 -9.86
C PHE A 147 -2.48 -13.41 -9.42
N VAL A 148 -3.23 -14.14 -10.25
CA VAL A 148 -3.56 -15.56 -10.09
C VAL A 148 -3.10 -16.29 -11.34
N TRP A 149 -2.66 -17.54 -11.19
CA TRP A 149 -2.35 -18.39 -12.34
C TRP A 149 -3.64 -18.78 -13.06
N ASP A 150 -3.72 -18.52 -14.35
CA ASP A 150 -4.73 -19.12 -15.21
C ASP A 150 -4.13 -20.35 -15.88
N GLU A 151 -4.62 -21.54 -15.54
CA GLU A 151 -4.16 -22.80 -16.11
C GLU A 151 -4.50 -22.92 -17.61
N ASP A 152 -5.59 -22.30 -18.06
CA ASP A 152 -6.04 -22.38 -19.46
C ASP A 152 -5.15 -21.52 -20.37
N GLU A 153 -4.67 -20.38 -19.87
CA GLU A 153 -3.86 -19.42 -20.63
C GLU A 153 -2.36 -19.49 -20.32
N GLU A 154 -1.94 -20.39 -19.41
CA GLU A 154 -0.56 -20.57 -18.90
C GLU A 154 0.14 -19.25 -18.55
N LYS A 155 -0.62 -18.29 -18.02
CA LYS A 155 -0.11 -16.97 -17.69
C LYS A 155 -0.76 -16.42 -16.43
N ALA A 156 -0.08 -15.45 -15.84
CA ALA A 156 -0.63 -14.72 -14.71
C ALA A 156 -1.69 -13.73 -15.18
N VAL A 157 -2.89 -13.83 -14.62
CA VAL A 157 -4.01 -12.94 -14.90
C VAL A 157 -4.27 -12.07 -13.67
N VAL A 158 -4.56 -10.79 -13.92
CA VAL A 158 -4.95 -9.85 -12.86
C VAL A 158 -6.30 -10.30 -12.28
N SER A 159 -6.31 -10.68 -11.01
CA SER A 159 -7.53 -11.12 -10.31
C SER A 159 -8.27 -9.96 -9.65
N GLY A 160 -7.57 -8.86 -9.35
CA GLY A 160 -8.16 -7.69 -8.72
C GLY A 160 -7.14 -6.63 -8.34
N HIS A 161 -7.68 -5.48 -7.93
CA HIS A 161 -6.93 -4.45 -7.22
C HIS A 161 -7.19 -4.60 -5.72
N LEU A 162 -6.13 -4.56 -4.93
CA LEU A 162 -6.21 -4.47 -3.48
C LEU A 162 -6.65 -3.04 -3.13
N ASN A 163 -7.96 -2.78 -3.20
CA ASN A 163 -8.53 -1.48 -2.82
C ASN A 163 -8.66 -1.31 -1.30
N GLU A 164 -8.39 -2.36 -0.53
CA GLU A 164 -8.44 -2.37 0.94
C GLU A 164 -7.09 -2.78 1.51
N ASP A 165 -6.72 -2.13 2.61
CA ASP A 165 -5.44 -2.24 3.30
C ASP A 165 -5.07 -3.72 3.55
N PRO A 166 -3.89 -4.23 3.11
CA PRO A 166 -3.52 -5.64 3.18
C PRO A 166 -3.44 -6.24 4.59
N PHE A 167 -3.64 -5.42 5.62
CA PHE A 167 -3.55 -5.76 7.04
C PHE A 167 -4.90 -5.91 7.75
N THR A 168 -6.04 -5.62 7.12
CA THR A 168 -7.37 -5.65 7.78
C THR A 168 -8.33 -6.75 7.31
N MET A 169 -7.95 -7.63 6.39
CA MET A 169 -8.88 -8.68 5.94
C MET A 169 -9.06 -9.80 6.97
N THR A 170 -10.22 -9.78 7.63
CA THR A 170 -10.90 -11.01 8.08
C THR A 170 -11.41 -11.72 6.81
N PRO A 171 -11.25 -13.06 6.66
CA PRO A 171 -11.62 -13.74 5.42
C PRO A 171 -13.11 -13.53 5.10
N PRO A 172 -13.47 -13.11 3.87
CA PRO A 172 -14.86 -12.93 3.49
C PRO A 172 -15.57 -14.28 3.51
N ALA A 173 -16.65 -14.37 4.29
CA ALA A 173 -17.56 -15.50 4.27
C ALA A 173 -18.04 -15.75 2.83
N GLN A 174 -17.84 -16.96 2.33
CA GLN A 174 -18.22 -17.36 0.98
C GLN A 174 -19.75 -17.25 0.81
N ASP A 175 -20.19 -16.23 0.07
CA ASP A 175 -21.61 -16.02 -0.20
C ASP A 175 -22.01 -16.77 -1.50
N GLU A 176 -22.70 -17.92 -1.35
CA GLU A 176 -23.11 -18.86 -2.41
C GLU A 176 -24.17 -18.33 -3.41
N THR A 177 -24.35 -17.02 -3.59
CA THR A 177 -25.59 -16.51 -4.22
C THR A 177 -25.54 -16.31 -5.74
N THR A 178 -24.40 -16.48 -6.42
CA THR A 178 -24.29 -16.16 -7.86
C THR A 178 -24.70 -17.28 -8.83
N LYS A 179 -24.89 -18.54 -8.38
CA LYS A 179 -25.27 -19.65 -9.28
C LYS A 179 -26.75 -19.65 -9.72
N LYS A 180 -27.65 -18.87 -9.09
CA LYS A 180 -29.09 -18.85 -9.45
C LYS A 180 -29.45 -17.94 -10.62
N LYS A 181 -28.66 -16.92 -10.96
CA LYS A 181 -29.01 -15.98 -12.06
C LYS A 181 -28.76 -16.52 -13.48
N LYS A 182 -27.79 -17.42 -13.69
CA LYS A 182 -27.54 -18.01 -15.04
C LYS A 182 -28.60 -19.03 -15.50
N LYS A 183 -29.30 -19.72 -14.58
CA LYS A 183 -30.34 -20.71 -14.97
C LYS A 183 -31.66 -20.06 -15.44
N LYS A 184 -31.99 -18.83 -15.01
CA LYS A 184 -33.24 -18.16 -15.40
C LYS A 184 -33.19 -17.54 -16.81
N LYS A 185 -31.99 -17.18 -17.31
CA LYS A 185 -31.84 -16.63 -18.67
C LYS A 185 -31.91 -17.70 -19.78
N LYS A 186 -31.52 -18.95 -19.49
CA LYS A 186 -31.56 -20.06 -20.49
C LYS A 186 -32.97 -20.63 -20.73
N LYS A 187 -33.92 -20.45 -19.79
CA LYS A 187 -35.33 -20.89 -19.98
C LYS A 187 -36.19 -19.92 -20.79
N LYS A 188 -35.81 -18.65 -20.95
CA LYS A 188 -36.59 -17.65 -21.72
C LYS A 188 -36.26 -17.62 -23.22
N ALA A 189 -35.17 -18.26 -23.66
CA ALA A 189 -34.78 -18.28 -25.07
C ALA A 189 -35.39 -19.45 -25.87
N LYS A 190 -35.99 -20.46 -25.21
CA LYS A 190 -36.48 -21.69 -25.88
C LYS A 190 -37.99 -21.71 -26.16
N GLY A 191 -38.69 -20.59 -25.99
CA GLY A 191 -40.15 -20.50 -26.16
C GLY A 191 -40.61 -19.49 -27.22
N LYS A 192 -39.74 -19.08 -28.16
CA LYS A 192 -40.05 -18.04 -29.15
C LYS A 192 -39.82 -18.46 -30.60
N SER A 193 -39.78 -19.76 -30.87
CA SER A 193 -39.54 -20.32 -32.21
C SER A 193 -40.58 -21.38 -32.57
N GLU A 194 -41.86 -21.15 -32.28
CA GLU A 194 -42.99 -21.87 -32.90
C GLU A 194 -44.19 -20.92 -32.92
N LEU A 195 -44.29 -20.15 -33.99
CA LEU A 195 -45.52 -19.58 -34.59
C LEU A 195 -45.15 -18.86 -35.88
#